data_AF-A0A4V2XDB5-F1
#
_entry.id   AF-A0A4V2XDB5-F1
#
_cell.length_a   1.000
_cell.length_b   1.000
_cell.length_c   1.000
_cell.angle_alpha   90.00
_cell.angle_beta   90.00
_cell.angle_gamma   90.00
#
_symmetry.space_group_name_H-M   'P 1'
#
loop_
_entity.id
_entity.type
_entity.pdbx_description
1 polymer ?
#
loop_
_entity_poly.entity_id
_entity_poly.type
_entity_poly.pdbx_seq_one_letter_code
_entity_poly.pdbx_strand_id
1 'polypeptide(L)'
;GELSKLPAAVQAPLTALEVEVSDAARVDGDLLVVDGPLRARRQLPRTLGYIKTQHSQYLDARLTSVVTGLRPGERSPVFRLGTAWGGWSWYLRLPVSPGAPWAGIVRLECSAELPPEEAVGLADLSLVTLPRFASSPYKDPRAPQNLVPIAGLERRLRALLGDARLLHRALSMATRVRGPHR
;
A
#
# COMPACT_ATOMS: atom_id res chain seq x y z
N GLY A 1 23.82 3.88 15.22
CA GLY A 1 23.67 4.12 16.67
C GLY A 1 22.28 3.69 17.12
N GLU A 2 22.04 3.49 18.42
CA GLU A 2 20.78 2.91 18.93
C GLU A 2 19.49 3.61 18.48
N LEU A 3 19.54 4.92 18.21
CA LEU A 3 18.42 5.69 17.65
C LEU A 3 17.97 5.19 16.26
N SER A 4 18.87 4.60 15.46
CA SER A 4 18.51 4.02 14.16
C SER A 4 17.75 2.69 14.28
N LYS A 5 17.68 2.10 15.49
CA LYS A 5 16.92 0.88 15.78
C LYS A 5 15.48 1.14 16.20
N LEU A 6 15.15 2.37 16.63
CA LEU A 6 13.81 2.73 17.10
C LEU A 6 12.71 2.54 16.04
N PRO A 7 12.89 2.95 14.76
CA PRO A 7 11.88 2.70 13.73
C PRO A 7 11.61 1.21 13.53
N ALA A 8 12.67 0.38 13.55
CA ALA A 8 12.53 -1.06 13.42
C ALA A 8 11.81 -1.70 14.62
N ALA A 9 12.05 -1.19 15.84
CA ALA A 9 11.43 -1.68 17.06
C ALA A 9 9.92 -1.46 17.11
N VAL A 10 9.42 -0.36 16.52
CA VAL A 10 7.97 -0.08 16.44
C VAL A 10 7.29 -0.69 15.22
N GLN A 11 8.06 -1.05 14.18
CA GLN A 11 7.52 -1.59 12.94
C GLN A 11 6.81 -2.93 13.12
N ALA A 12 7.36 -3.83 13.94
CA ALA A 12 6.77 -5.15 14.19
C ALA A 12 5.43 -5.04 14.97
N PRO A 13 5.36 -4.33 16.11
CA PRO A 13 4.09 -4.07 16.80
C PRO A 13 3.05 -3.37 15.92
N LEU A 14 3.46 -2.37 15.12
CA LEU A 14 2.56 -1.71 14.17
C LEU A 14 2.01 -2.69 13.15
N THR A 15 2.87 -3.52 12.56
CA THR A 15 2.45 -4.51 11.56
C THR A 15 1.46 -5.52 12.16
N ALA A 16 1.68 -5.97 13.39
CA ALA A 16 0.79 -6.88 14.10
C ALA A 16 -0.57 -6.23 14.37
N LEU A 17 -0.59 -4.99 14.87
CA LEU A 17 -1.82 -4.23 15.08
C LEU A 17 -2.59 -3.99 13.78
N GLU A 18 -1.88 -3.67 12.69
CA GLU A 18 -2.50 -3.50 11.38
C GLU A 18 -3.14 -4.81 10.88
N VAL A 19 -2.57 -5.99 11.18
CA VAL A 19 -3.20 -7.29 10.88
C VAL A 19 -4.46 -7.49 11.72
N GLU A 20 -4.37 -7.28 13.04
CA GLU A 20 -5.49 -7.43 13.97
C GLU A 20 -6.68 -6.54 13.60
N VAL A 21 -6.43 -5.25 13.37
CA VAL A 21 -7.48 -4.29 12.98
C VAL A 21 -8.05 -4.62 11.60
N SER A 22 -7.21 -5.07 10.66
CA SER A 22 -7.69 -5.47 9.34
C SER A 22 -8.64 -6.67 9.41
N ASP A 23 -8.35 -7.64 10.28
CA ASP A 23 -9.18 -8.83 10.50
C ASP A 23 -10.47 -8.51 11.25
N ALA A 24 -10.40 -7.64 12.26
CA ALA A 24 -11.57 -7.20 13.02
C ALA A 24 -12.55 -6.33 12.20
N ALA A 25 -12.04 -5.61 11.20
CA ALA A 25 -12.85 -4.71 10.36
C ALA A 25 -13.48 -5.40 9.14
N ARG A 26 -13.26 -6.71 8.94
CA ARG A 26 -13.78 -7.46 7.79
C ARG A 26 -15.30 -7.55 7.86
N VAL A 27 -15.95 -7.42 6.72
CA VAL A 27 -17.38 -7.74 6.56
C VAL A 27 -17.58 -8.70 5.40
N ASP A 28 -18.70 -9.43 5.38
CA ASP A 28 -18.95 -10.39 4.32
C ASP A 28 -18.94 -9.74 2.93
N GLY A 29 -18.11 -10.30 2.05
CA GLY A 29 -18.09 -9.92 0.65
C GLY A 29 -17.35 -8.62 0.32
N ASP A 30 -16.58 -8.04 1.22
CA ASP A 30 -15.78 -6.82 0.99
C ASP A 30 -14.42 -7.10 0.30
N LEU A 31 -13.65 -6.03 0.07
CA LEU A 31 -12.31 -6.08 -0.54
C LEU A 31 -11.36 -5.25 0.32
N LEU A 32 -10.37 -5.89 0.95
CA LEU A 32 -9.37 -5.19 1.74
C LEU A 32 -8.26 -4.67 0.83
N VAL A 33 -7.97 -3.37 0.90
CA VAL A 33 -6.87 -2.73 0.15
C VAL A 33 -5.86 -2.18 1.13
N VAL A 34 -4.63 -2.70 1.05
CA VAL A 34 -3.51 -2.35 1.92
C VAL A 34 -2.56 -1.43 1.17
N ASP A 35 -2.17 -0.29 1.76
CA ASP A 35 -1.12 0.55 1.16
C ASP A 35 0.25 -0.12 1.28
N GLY A 36 0.84 -0.46 0.14
CA GLY A 36 2.08 -1.20 0.03
C GLY A 36 1.91 -2.72 -0.15
N PRO A 37 3.04 -3.47 -0.14
CA PRO A 37 3.04 -4.92 -0.32
C PRO A 37 2.33 -5.65 0.84
N LEU A 38 1.72 -6.80 0.57
CA LEU A 38 0.92 -7.54 1.55
C LEU A 38 1.72 -8.02 2.77
N ARG A 39 3.00 -8.36 2.60
CA ARG A 39 3.88 -8.86 3.68
C ARG A 39 3.17 -9.89 4.58
N ALA A 40 2.89 -9.54 5.83
CA ALA A 40 2.27 -10.40 6.84
C ALA A 40 0.74 -10.52 6.74
N ARG A 41 0.11 -9.97 5.70
CA ARG A 41 -1.36 -9.96 5.48
C ARG A 41 -1.81 -10.93 4.37
N ARG A 42 -0.95 -11.84 3.95
CA ARG A 42 -1.18 -12.71 2.78
C ARG A 42 -2.24 -13.78 3.01
N GLN A 43 -2.38 -14.22 4.25
CA GLN A 43 -3.38 -15.18 4.66
C GLN A 43 -4.80 -14.61 4.71
N LEU A 44 -4.97 -13.28 4.59
CA LEU A 44 -6.29 -12.67 4.61
C LEU A 44 -6.98 -12.87 3.24
N PRO A 45 -8.22 -13.40 3.21
CA PRO A 45 -8.95 -13.58 1.97
C PRO A 45 -9.28 -12.22 1.35
N ARG A 46 -9.43 -12.18 0.01
CA ARG A 46 -9.86 -10.98 -0.74
C ARG A 46 -9.10 -9.71 -0.35
N THR A 47 -7.77 -9.84 -0.23
CA THR A 47 -6.89 -8.75 0.16
C THR A 47 -5.93 -8.39 -0.96
N LEU A 48 -5.81 -7.09 -1.24
CA LEU A 48 -4.93 -6.52 -2.26
C LEU A 48 -3.86 -5.65 -1.61
N GLY A 49 -2.60 -5.92 -1.95
CA GLY A 49 -1.52 -4.97 -1.74
C GLY A 49 -1.55 -3.93 -2.84
N TYR A 50 -1.46 -2.66 -2.48
CA TYR A 50 -1.57 -1.53 -3.41
C TYR A 50 -0.26 -0.75 -3.44
N ILE A 51 0.52 -0.92 -4.50
CA ILE A 51 1.89 -0.40 -4.61
C ILE A 51 1.91 0.77 -5.60
N LYS A 52 2.07 1.97 -5.06
CA LYS A 52 2.12 3.25 -5.80
C LYS A 52 3.48 3.50 -6.47
N THR A 53 4.56 3.00 -5.88
CA THR A 53 5.94 3.28 -6.33
C THR A 53 6.65 2.02 -6.80
N GLN A 54 7.15 2.03 -8.03
CA GLN A 54 7.91 0.93 -8.61
C GLN A 54 9.41 1.11 -8.37
N HIS A 55 9.87 0.74 -7.17
CA HIS A 55 11.30 0.79 -6.82
C HIS A 55 12.12 -0.36 -7.43
N SER A 56 11.45 -1.41 -7.91
CA SER A 56 12.10 -2.58 -8.51
C SER A 56 11.48 -2.86 -9.88
N GLN A 57 12.33 -3.08 -10.88
CA GLN A 57 11.89 -3.52 -12.21
C GLN A 57 11.65 -5.03 -12.16
N TYR A 58 10.38 -5.42 -12.11
CA TYR A 58 9.97 -6.83 -12.12
C TYR A 58 9.71 -7.36 -13.53
N LEU A 59 9.67 -6.46 -14.52
CA LEU A 59 9.39 -6.77 -15.91
C LEU A 59 10.63 -6.47 -16.74
N ASP A 60 10.90 -7.34 -17.70
CA ASP A 60 11.85 -7.05 -18.77
C ASP A 60 11.45 -5.74 -19.50
N ALA A 61 12.43 -5.07 -20.10
CA ALA A 61 12.21 -3.84 -20.88
C ALA A 61 11.10 -3.99 -21.94
N ARG A 62 10.98 -5.18 -22.57
CA ARG A 62 9.90 -5.49 -23.53
C ARG A 62 8.51 -5.50 -22.91
N LEU A 63 8.40 -5.96 -21.67
CA LEU A 63 7.12 -6.01 -20.96
C LEU A 63 6.76 -4.66 -20.32
N THR A 64 7.75 -3.79 -20.15
CA THR A 64 7.53 -2.41 -19.70
C THR A 64 6.65 -1.62 -20.68
N SER A 65 6.81 -1.82 -22.00
CA SER A 65 5.99 -1.12 -23.01
C SER A 65 4.52 -1.52 -22.96
N VAL A 66 4.22 -2.78 -22.59
CA VAL A 66 2.84 -3.24 -22.38
C VAL A 66 2.20 -2.46 -21.24
N VAL A 67 2.93 -2.27 -20.14
CA VAL A 67 2.44 -1.55 -18.96
C VAL A 67 2.30 -0.05 -19.22
N THR A 68 3.31 0.58 -19.81
CA THR A 68 3.24 2.02 -20.13
C THR A 68 2.26 2.34 -21.25
N GLY A 69 1.91 1.36 -22.08
CA GLY A 69 0.89 1.45 -23.14
C GLY A 69 -0.55 1.28 -22.67
N LEU A 70 -0.80 0.89 -21.42
CA LEU A 70 -2.16 0.77 -20.87
C LEU A 70 -2.91 2.11 -20.99
N ARG A 71 -4.19 2.06 -21.31
CA ARG A 71 -5.09 3.22 -21.24
C ARG A 71 -5.69 3.33 -19.83
N PRO A 72 -6.15 4.52 -19.42
CA PRO A 72 -6.95 4.63 -18.20
C PRO A 72 -8.12 3.64 -18.18
N GLY A 73 -8.24 2.85 -17.11
CA GLY A 73 -9.24 1.79 -17.02
C GLY A 73 -8.82 0.45 -17.65
N GLU A 74 -7.54 0.29 -18.02
CA GLU A 74 -6.97 -0.99 -18.44
C GLU A 74 -6.02 -1.56 -17.37
N ARG A 75 -5.82 -2.89 -17.43
CA ARG A 75 -4.85 -3.62 -16.62
C ARG A 75 -3.99 -4.53 -17.49
N SER A 76 -2.80 -4.86 -17.00
CA SER A 76 -2.00 -5.93 -17.58
C SER A 76 -2.63 -7.30 -17.28
N PRO A 77 -2.19 -8.37 -17.98
CA PRO A 77 -2.37 -9.73 -17.50
C PRO A 77 -1.84 -9.92 -16.08
N VAL A 78 -2.40 -10.90 -15.36
CA VAL A 78 -1.88 -11.35 -14.07
C VAL A 78 -0.63 -12.17 -14.31
N PHE A 79 0.43 -11.89 -13.54
CA PHE A 79 1.70 -12.61 -13.57
C PHE A 79 2.14 -12.95 -12.15
N ARG A 80 3.02 -13.95 -12.01
CA ARG A 80 3.55 -14.38 -10.72
C ARG A 80 4.98 -13.88 -10.54
N LEU A 81 5.28 -13.30 -9.39
CA LEU A 81 6.65 -12.96 -9.03
C LEU A 81 7.38 -14.22 -8.52
N GLY A 82 8.53 -14.54 -9.09
CA GLY A 82 9.31 -15.74 -8.76
C GLY A 82 10.16 -15.65 -7.49
N THR A 83 10.03 -14.60 -6.68
CA THR A 83 10.79 -14.45 -5.43
C THR A 83 10.09 -15.17 -4.28
N ALA A 84 10.83 -15.54 -3.22
CA ALA A 84 10.30 -16.25 -2.04
C ALA A 84 9.16 -15.51 -1.30
N TRP A 85 9.01 -14.20 -1.57
CA TRP A 85 7.94 -13.35 -1.06
C TRP A 85 6.99 -12.91 -2.18
N GLY A 86 6.91 -13.66 -3.28
CA GLY A 86 6.17 -13.32 -4.49
C GLY A 86 4.66 -13.58 -4.34
N GLY A 87 3.84 -12.71 -4.92
CA GLY A 87 2.40 -12.88 -5.04
C GLY A 87 2.00 -13.00 -6.52
N TRP A 88 0.72 -13.26 -6.78
CA TRP A 88 0.14 -12.86 -8.07
C TRP A 88 0.14 -11.34 -8.14
N SER A 89 0.41 -10.77 -9.30
CA SER A 89 0.56 -9.34 -9.49
C SER A 89 0.05 -8.90 -10.86
N TRP A 90 -0.42 -7.66 -10.95
CA TRP A 90 -0.80 -7.01 -12.18
C TRP A 90 -0.61 -5.50 -12.05
N TYR A 91 -0.51 -4.83 -13.19
CA TYR A 91 -0.53 -3.38 -13.26
C TYR A 91 -1.92 -2.91 -13.66
N LEU A 92 -2.35 -1.78 -13.10
CA LEU A 92 -3.60 -1.10 -13.42
C LEU A 92 -3.29 0.36 -13.69
N ARG A 93 -3.94 0.94 -14.70
CA ARG A 93 -3.85 2.39 -14.97
C ARG A 93 -5.11 3.11 -14.51
N LEU A 94 -4.94 3.95 -13.49
CA LEU A 94 -5.98 4.81 -12.95
C LEU A 94 -6.30 5.96 -13.90
N PRO A 95 -7.47 6.61 -13.75
CA PRO A 95 -7.80 7.86 -14.43
C PRO A 95 -6.69 8.88 -14.20
N VAL A 96 -6.04 9.30 -15.28
CA VAL A 96 -4.92 10.22 -15.24
C VAL A 96 -4.95 11.09 -16.48
N SER A 97 -4.58 12.36 -16.33
CA SER A 97 -4.32 13.22 -17.49
C SER A 97 -3.12 12.67 -18.28
N PRO A 98 -3.07 12.87 -19.60
CA PRO A 98 -1.90 12.52 -20.39
C PRO A 98 -0.63 13.13 -19.77
N GLY A 99 0.46 12.35 -19.72
CA GLY A 99 1.67 12.74 -19.02
C GLY A 99 2.77 11.70 -19.10
N ALA A 100 3.58 11.59 -18.06
CA ALA A 100 4.69 10.63 -18.01
C ALA A 100 4.22 9.19 -18.28
N PRO A 101 5.04 8.33 -18.93
CA PRO A 101 4.64 6.96 -19.29
C PRO A 101 4.18 6.08 -18.13
N TRP A 102 4.56 6.40 -16.89
CA TRP A 102 4.15 5.70 -15.67
C TRP A 102 3.04 6.41 -14.89
N ALA A 103 2.58 7.56 -15.35
CA ALA A 103 1.52 8.31 -14.70
C ALA A 103 0.26 7.44 -14.56
N GLY A 104 -0.31 7.44 -13.36
CA GLY A 104 -1.50 6.67 -13.01
C GLY A 104 -1.32 5.15 -12.95
N ILE A 105 -0.12 4.63 -13.20
CA ILE A 105 0.15 3.20 -13.08
C ILE A 105 0.39 2.84 -11.62
N VAL A 106 -0.30 1.80 -11.16
CA VAL A 106 -0.12 1.19 -9.84
C VAL A 106 0.03 -0.32 -10.02
N ARG A 107 0.76 -0.96 -9.11
CA ARG A 107 0.84 -2.43 -9.06
C ARG A 107 -0.04 -2.93 -7.94
N LEU A 108 -0.80 -3.96 -8.25
CA LEU A 108 -1.57 -4.71 -7.27
C LEU A 108 -0.97 -6.09 -7.09
N GLU A 109 -1.11 -6.64 -5.90
CA GLU A 109 -0.73 -8.01 -5.61
C GLU A 109 -1.74 -8.71 -4.69
N CYS A 110 -1.88 -10.02 -4.86
CA CYS A 110 -2.62 -10.89 -3.94
C CYS A 110 -1.79 -12.13 -3.58
N SER A 111 -2.29 -12.95 -2.65
CA SER A 111 -1.60 -14.15 -2.19
C SER A 111 -1.25 -15.09 -3.36
N ALA A 112 -0.05 -15.66 -3.34
CA ALA A 112 0.37 -16.68 -4.31
C ALA A 112 -0.26 -18.06 -4.06
N GLU A 113 -0.96 -18.23 -2.94
CA GLU A 113 -1.69 -19.45 -2.59
C GLU A 113 -3.04 -19.52 -3.29
N LEU A 114 -3.54 -18.40 -3.82
CA LEU A 114 -4.78 -18.39 -4.58
C LEU A 114 -4.61 -19.12 -5.92
N PRO A 115 -5.63 -19.87 -6.36
CA PRO A 115 -5.71 -20.35 -7.72
C PRO A 115 -5.63 -19.20 -8.74
N PRO A 116 -5.06 -19.42 -9.93
CA PRO A 116 -4.93 -18.38 -10.95
C PRO A 116 -6.25 -17.67 -11.30
N GLU A 117 -7.36 -18.41 -11.37
CA GLU A 117 -8.68 -17.90 -11.67
C GLU A 117 -9.20 -16.92 -10.60
N GLU A 118 -8.93 -17.20 -9.33
CA GLU A 118 -9.30 -16.30 -8.23
C GLU A 118 -8.45 -15.03 -8.26
N ALA A 119 -7.16 -15.15 -8.59
CA ALA A 119 -6.28 -13.99 -8.76
C ALA A 119 -6.73 -13.11 -9.93
N VAL A 120 -7.18 -13.71 -11.04
CA VAL A 120 -7.79 -12.99 -12.17
C VAL A 120 -9.09 -12.31 -11.75
N GLY A 121 -9.95 -12.98 -10.99
CA GLY A 121 -11.17 -12.40 -10.45
C GLY A 121 -10.91 -11.18 -9.56
N LEU A 122 -9.89 -11.23 -8.71
CA LEU A 122 -9.46 -10.08 -7.93
C LEU A 122 -8.89 -8.95 -8.79
N ALA A 123 -8.18 -9.29 -9.87
CA ALA A 123 -7.66 -8.30 -10.81
C ALA A 123 -8.80 -7.55 -11.53
N ASP A 124 -9.83 -8.28 -11.99
CA ASP A 124 -11.01 -7.70 -12.62
C ASP A 124 -11.83 -6.87 -11.65
N LEU A 125 -12.01 -7.37 -10.42
CA LEU A 125 -12.67 -6.60 -9.37
C LEU A 125 -11.93 -5.30 -9.08
N SER A 126 -10.60 -5.33 -9.00
CA SER A 126 -9.79 -4.12 -8.78
C SER A 126 -9.96 -3.08 -9.90
N LEU A 127 -10.11 -3.55 -11.14
CA LEU A 127 -10.29 -2.69 -12.31
C LEU A 127 -11.58 -1.88 -12.26
N VAL A 128 -12.68 -2.50 -11.83
CA VAL A 128 -14.00 -1.83 -11.77
C VAL A 128 -14.23 -1.07 -10.46
N THR A 129 -13.44 -1.36 -9.42
CA THR A 129 -13.60 -0.74 -8.09
C THR A 129 -12.66 0.45 -7.88
N LEU A 130 -11.36 0.29 -8.07
CA LEU A 130 -10.36 1.26 -7.62
C LEU A 130 -10.34 2.60 -8.37
N PRO A 131 -10.59 2.66 -9.70
CA PRO A 131 -10.58 3.93 -10.43
C PRO A 131 -11.47 5.02 -9.85
N ARG A 132 -12.64 4.66 -9.28
CA ARG A 132 -13.57 5.63 -8.67
C ARG A 132 -13.00 6.32 -7.42
N PHE A 133 -11.98 5.71 -6.80
CA PHE A 133 -11.32 6.21 -5.61
C PHE A 133 -10.00 6.92 -5.91
N ALA A 134 -9.59 6.99 -7.18
CA ALA A 134 -8.42 7.75 -7.61
C ALA A 134 -8.58 9.22 -7.22
N SER A 135 -7.52 9.81 -6.65
CA SER A 135 -7.53 11.24 -6.32
C SER A 135 -7.42 12.10 -7.59
N SER A 136 -7.92 13.33 -7.49
CA SER A 136 -7.75 14.35 -8.52
C SER A 136 -6.55 15.25 -8.19
N PRO A 137 -5.76 15.70 -9.18
CA PRO A 137 -4.63 16.62 -8.97
C PRO A 137 -5.00 17.91 -8.22
N TYR A 138 -6.25 18.38 -8.34
CA TYR A 138 -6.74 19.54 -7.59
C TYR A 138 -6.81 19.28 -6.07
N LYS A 139 -6.99 18.02 -5.64
CA LYS A 139 -7.17 17.64 -4.23
C LYS A 139 -5.92 17.01 -3.60
N ASP A 140 -5.05 16.40 -4.39
CA ASP A 140 -3.84 15.74 -3.91
C ASP A 140 -2.71 15.88 -4.95
N PRO A 141 -1.56 16.48 -4.61
CA PRO A 141 -0.41 16.53 -5.53
C PRO A 141 0.17 15.15 -5.87
N ARG A 142 -0.18 14.11 -5.10
CA ARG A 142 0.18 12.70 -5.34
C ARG A 142 -0.87 11.96 -6.19
N ALA A 143 -1.83 12.68 -6.75
CA ALA A 143 -2.82 12.12 -7.65
C ALA A 143 -2.18 11.53 -8.92
N PRO A 144 -2.81 10.53 -9.54
CA PRO A 144 -4.04 9.86 -9.09
C PRO A 144 -3.78 8.64 -8.20
N GLN A 145 -2.51 8.29 -7.98
CA GLN A 145 -2.08 7.04 -7.35
C GLN A 145 -2.46 6.97 -5.87
N ASN A 146 -2.66 8.10 -5.19
CA ASN A 146 -3.11 8.09 -3.81
C ASN A 146 -4.65 7.96 -3.74
N LEU A 147 -5.17 6.79 -3.37
CA LEU A 147 -6.63 6.60 -3.27
C LEU A 147 -7.21 7.48 -2.16
N VAL A 148 -8.35 8.12 -2.42
CA VAL A 148 -9.01 9.04 -1.48
C VAL A 148 -9.29 8.39 -0.11
N PRO A 149 -9.77 7.14 -0.02
CA PRO A 149 -9.97 6.47 1.28
C PRO A 149 -8.68 6.28 2.07
N ILE A 150 -7.59 5.85 1.41
CA ILE A 150 -6.27 5.66 2.04
C ILE A 150 -5.76 7.00 2.56
N ALA A 151 -5.77 8.04 1.72
CA ALA A 151 -5.36 9.38 2.11
C ALA A 151 -6.18 9.95 3.28
N GLY A 152 -7.49 9.66 3.29
CA GLY A 152 -8.39 10.05 4.37
C GLY A 152 -8.05 9.37 5.70
N LEU A 153 -7.82 8.06 5.68
CA LEU A 153 -7.42 7.28 6.84
C LEU A 153 -6.08 7.76 7.38
N GLU A 154 -5.07 7.95 6.52
CA GLU A 154 -3.76 8.49 6.91
C GLU A 154 -3.87 9.85 7.60
N ARG A 155 -4.68 10.77 7.05
CA ARG A 155 -4.90 12.09 7.67
C ARG A 155 -5.56 11.95 9.04
N ARG A 156 -6.57 11.08 9.17
CA ARG A 156 -7.27 10.86 10.44
C ARG A 156 -6.34 10.26 11.48
N LEU A 157 -5.59 9.21 11.15
CA LEU A 157 -4.62 8.59 12.04
C LEU A 157 -3.54 9.60 12.48
N ARG A 158 -3.03 10.41 11.54
CA ARG A 158 -2.06 11.46 11.85
C ARG A 158 -2.61 12.52 12.81
N ALA A 159 -3.88 12.91 12.65
CA ALA A 159 -4.52 13.85 13.56
C ALA A 159 -4.69 13.27 14.98
N LEU A 160 -4.90 11.95 15.10
CA LEU A 160 -5.02 11.26 16.38
C LEU A 160 -3.68 11.10 17.12
N LEU A 161 -2.55 11.20 16.42
CA LEU A 161 -1.22 11.13 17.05
C LEU A 161 -0.86 12.38 17.87
N GLY A 162 -1.59 13.49 17.71
CA GLY A 162 -1.34 14.74 18.42
C GLY A 162 -0.11 15.52 17.90
N ASP A 163 0.36 16.49 18.70
CA ASP A 163 1.46 17.37 18.30
C ASP A 163 2.83 16.69 18.52
N ALA A 164 3.56 16.48 17.42
CA ALA A 164 4.88 15.87 17.42
C ALA A 164 5.91 16.63 18.28
N ARG A 165 5.82 17.96 18.38
CA ARG A 165 6.70 18.79 19.23
C ARG A 165 6.38 18.59 20.71
N LEU A 166 5.11 18.40 21.07
CA LEU A 166 4.73 18.06 22.45
C LEU A 166 5.23 16.67 22.81
N LEU A 167 5.00 15.67 21.96
CA LEU A 167 5.52 14.31 22.12
C LEU A 167 7.04 14.29 22.27
N HIS A 168 7.76 14.97 21.39
CA HIS A 168 9.21 15.03 21.44
C HIS A 168 9.74 15.69 22.72
N ARG A 169 9.09 16.78 23.17
CA ARG A 169 9.41 17.43 24.45
C ARG A 169 9.17 16.51 25.64
N ALA A 170 8.00 15.85 25.70
CA ALA A 170 7.66 14.94 26.79
C ALA A 170 8.63 13.75 26.88
N LEU A 171 8.95 13.12 25.75
CA LEU A 171 9.94 12.04 25.68
C LEU A 171 11.33 12.51 26.13
N SER A 172 11.75 13.70 25.68
CA SER A 172 13.04 14.29 26.05
C SER A 172 13.12 14.67 27.53
N MET A 173 12.00 15.07 28.16
CA MET A 173 11.94 15.32 29.60
C MET A 173 11.98 14.01 30.39
N ALA A 174 11.23 12.99 29.98
CA ALA A 174 11.19 11.69 30.65
C ALA A 174 12.56 10.98 30.67
N THR A 175 13.36 11.15 29.62
CA THR A 175 14.74 10.60 29.58
C THR A 175 15.72 11.38 30.45
N ARG A 176 15.51 12.71 30.62
CA ARG A 176 16.32 13.55 31.52
C ARG A 176 16.06 13.28 33.00
N VAL A 177 14.83 12.93 33.39
CA VAL A 177 14.47 12.59 34.78
C VAL A 177 15.08 11.24 35.20
N ARG A 178 15.51 10.39 34.25
CA ARG A 178 16.06 9.06 34.49
C ARG A 178 17.60 9.00 34.64
N GLY A 179 18.29 10.06 35.06
CA GLY A 179 19.71 9.98 35.39
C GLY A 179 20.16 10.91 36.52
N PRO A 180 21.06 10.49 37.44
CA PRO A 180 21.39 9.14 37.93
C PRO A 180 20.92 8.93 39.39
N HIS A 181 20.31 7.78 39.70
CA HIS A 181 20.42 7.23 41.05
C HIS A 181 21.81 6.60 41.16
N ARG A 182 22.67 7.22 41.98
CA ARG A 182 23.82 6.55 42.60
C ARG A 182 23.33 5.42 43.51
#